data_AF-A0A0N1IK74-F1
#
_entry.id   AF-A0A0N1IK74-F1
#
_cell.length_a   1.000
_cell.length_b   1.000
_cell.length_c   1.000
_cell.angle_alpha   90.00
_cell.angle_beta   90.00
_cell.angle_gamma   90.00
#
_symmetry.space_group_name_H-M   'P 1'
#
loop_
_entity.id
_entity.type
_entity.pdbx_description
1 polymer ?
#
loop_
_entity_poly.entity_id
_entity_poly.type
_entity_poly.pdbx_seq_one_letter_code
_entity_poly.pdbx_strand_id
1 'polypeptide(L)'
;MFPCLTEPQPGHFLICVHAKPGARNSAFASPLTPQSTQVDLRIAAPPVDGQANAELLRFLDEVVEQGLRELQSDPTRFLEGTSYTRVLAADTEPPLATGDAGDSSGRKAKKKVKGTNSSASRNTSKKTEGGKLSASSPNASNEAFPGRVEVTLLRGGTSREKTVLALFPGARAQLIAILEKASQS
;
A
#
# COMPACT_ATOMS: atom_id res chain seq x y z
N MET A 1 13.97 5.58 -7.43
CA MET A 1 12.52 5.35 -7.24
C MET A 1 12.37 4.52 -5.98
N PHE A 2 11.32 4.66 -5.18
CA PHE A 2 11.17 3.83 -3.97
C PHE A 2 10.27 2.62 -4.27
N PRO A 3 10.81 1.45 -4.68
CA PRO A 3 9.99 0.26 -4.97
C PRO A 3 9.30 -0.33 -3.74
N CYS A 4 9.72 0.05 -2.53
CA CYS A 4 8.99 -0.28 -1.30
C CYS A 4 7.63 0.43 -1.15
N LEU A 5 7.32 1.44 -1.98
CA LEU A 5 6.08 2.23 -1.89
C LEU A 5 5.41 2.43 -3.25
N THR A 6 4.21 1.86 -3.41
CA THR A 6 3.35 2.05 -4.59
C THR A 6 1.99 2.62 -4.19
N GLU A 7 1.36 3.38 -5.11
CA GLU A 7 0.06 4.02 -4.91
C GLU A 7 -0.94 3.45 -5.93
N PRO A 8 -1.70 2.38 -5.60
CA PRO A 8 -2.73 1.83 -6.49
C PRO A 8 -3.91 2.77 -6.78
N GLN A 9 -4.17 3.75 -5.91
CA GLN A 9 -5.16 4.82 -6.08
C GLN A 9 -4.80 5.99 -5.15
N PRO A 10 -5.18 7.25 -5.45
CA PRO A 10 -4.75 8.42 -4.67
C PRO A 10 -4.99 8.28 -3.17
N GLY A 11 -3.95 8.52 -2.37
CA GLY A 11 -4.01 8.46 -0.90
C GLY A 11 -3.99 7.05 -0.29
N HIS A 12 -3.90 5.99 -1.11
CA HIS A 12 -3.80 4.60 -0.66
C HIS A 12 -2.42 4.04 -1.03
N PHE A 13 -1.57 3.78 -0.05
CA PHE A 13 -0.17 3.40 -0.26
C PHE A 13 0.14 1.99 0.21
N LEU A 14 0.72 1.17 -0.66
CA LEU A 14 1.22 -0.16 -0.33
C LEU A 14 2.69 -0.06 0.09
N ILE A 15 2.95 -0.28 1.36
CA ILE A 15 4.29 -0.34 1.96
C ILE A 15 4.74 -1.80 2.03
N CYS A 16 5.85 -2.12 1.35
CA CYS A 16 6.58 -3.37 1.53
C CYS A 16 7.49 -3.26 2.76
N VAL A 17 7.26 -4.10 3.77
CA VAL A 17 7.95 -4.05 5.07
C VAL A 17 8.66 -5.36 5.37
N HIS A 18 9.87 -5.28 5.92
CA HIS A 18 10.59 -6.43 6.49
C HIS A 18 10.72 -6.26 8.00
N ALA A 19 9.83 -6.92 8.74
CA ALA A 19 9.74 -6.83 10.19
C ALA A 19 10.74 -7.76 10.90
N LYS A 20 11.37 -7.24 11.95
CA LYS A 20 12.35 -7.92 12.81
C LYS A 20 11.84 -7.90 14.26
N PRO A 21 10.96 -8.86 14.66
CA PRO A 21 10.37 -8.95 16.00
C PRO A 21 11.39 -9.26 17.10
N GLY A 22 11.01 -8.99 18.36
CA GLY A 22 11.85 -9.24 19.53
C GLY A 22 12.95 -8.19 19.76
N ALA A 23 12.80 -6.99 19.20
CA ALA A 23 13.70 -5.87 19.49
C ALA A 23 13.41 -5.24 20.87
N ARG A 24 14.31 -4.38 21.37
CA ARG A 24 14.08 -3.59 22.59
C ARG A 24 13.16 -2.39 22.36
N ASN A 25 13.12 -1.87 21.14
CA ASN A 25 12.34 -0.71 20.73
C ASN A 25 11.88 -0.91 19.27
N SER A 26 10.75 -0.29 18.92
CA SER A 26 10.27 -0.22 17.55
C SER A 26 10.94 0.96 16.85
N ALA A 27 11.57 0.71 15.71
CA ALA A 27 12.40 1.68 15.00
C ALA A 27 12.71 1.17 13.59
N PHE A 28 13.17 2.06 12.71
CA PHE A 28 13.79 1.63 11.45
C PHE A 28 15.10 0.87 11.75
N ALA A 29 15.37 -0.21 10.99
CA ALA A 29 16.59 -1.00 11.19
C ALA A 29 17.75 -0.55 10.27
N SER A 30 17.43 0.20 9.22
CA SER A 30 18.33 0.77 8.21
C SER A 30 17.68 2.06 7.65
N PRO A 31 18.47 3.07 7.21
CA PRO A 31 17.91 4.24 6.54
C PRO A 31 17.19 3.87 5.24
N LEU A 32 16.04 4.50 4.99
CA LEU A 32 15.29 4.32 3.76
C LEU A 32 15.97 5.08 2.63
N THR A 33 16.11 4.46 1.45
CA THR A 33 16.83 5.04 0.31
C THR A 33 16.02 4.96 -0.98
N PRO A 34 16.31 5.81 -2.00
CA PRO A 34 15.70 5.75 -3.33
C PRO A 34 15.97 4.49 -4.18
N GLN A 35 16.35 3.38 -3.56
CA GLN A 35 16.49 2.02 -4.12
C GLN A 35 15.95 0.91 -3.18
N SER A 36 15.48 1.26 -1.97
CA SER A 36 14.99 0.27 -0.99
C SER A 36 13.73 -0.44 -1.49
N THR A 37 13.78 -1.77 -1.58
CA THR A 37 12.67 -2.65 -1.98
C THR A 37 11.71 -2.98 -0.83
N GLN A 38 12.20 -2.90 0.40
CA GLN A 38 11.45 -3.08 1.63
C GLN A 38 11.89 -2.04 2.66
N VAL A 39 11.00 -1.66 3.56
CA VAL A 39 11.32 -0.91 4.78
C VAL A 39 11.72 -1.91 5.87
N ASP A 40 12.99 -1.96 6.27
CA ASP A 40 13.41 -2.78 7.41
C ASP A 40 12.97 -2.13 8.72
N LEU A 41 12.16 -2.83 9.52
CA LEU A 41 11.70 -2.35 10.83
C LEU A 41 12.07 -3.32 11.95
N ARG A 42 12.65 -2.79 13.04
CA ARG A 42 12.76 -3.45 14.34
C ARG A 42 11.43 -3.26 15.07
N ILE A 43 10.93 -4.31 15.74
CA ILE A 43 9.61 -4.31 16.38
C ILE A 43 9.75 -4.77 17.84
N ALA A 44 9.28 -3.94 18.78
CA ALA A 44 9.34 -4.13 20.24
C ALA A 44 8.39 -5.22 20.80
N ALA A 45 7.93 -6.14 19.96
CA ALA A 45 7.01 -7.20 20.34
C ALA A 45 7.52 -8.58 19.86
N PRO A 46 7.24 -9.66 20.62
CA PRO A 46 7.60 -11.02 20.24
C PRO A 46 6.78 -11.52 19.03
N PRO A 47 7.30 -12.50 18.25
CA PRO A 47 6.62 -13.08 17.09
C PRO A 47 5.55 -14.11 17.48
N VAL A 48 4.73 -13.82 18.50
CA VAL A 48 3.65 -14.68 19.00
C VAL A 48 2.32 -13.94 18.95
N ASP A 49 1.22 -14.67 18.80
CA ASP A 49 -0.17 -14.21 18.94
C ASP A 49 -0.52 -12.89 18.21
N GLY A 50 0.16 -12.62 17.10
CA GLY A 50 0.01 -11.38 16.33
C GLY A 50 0.56 -10.11 16.97
N GLN A 51 1.22 -10.18 18.15
CA GLN A 51 1.73 -9.00 18.86
C GLN A 51 2.67 -8.16 18.00
N ALA A 52 3.60 -8.81 17.28
CA ALA A 52 4.48 -8.15 16.31
C ALA A 52 3.79 -7.56 15.07
N ASN A 53 2.51 -7.89 14.82
CA ASN A 53 1.69 -7.20 13.81
C ASN A 53 1.04 -5.96 14.41
N ALA A 54 0.44 -6.08 15.59
CA ALA A 54 -0.20 -4.96 16.28
C ALA A 54 0.80 -3.83 16.55
N GLU A 55 1.99 -4.16 17.07
CA GLU A 55 3.06 -3.19 17.33
C GLU A 55 3.64 -2.59 16.06
N LEU A 56 3.71 -3.34 14.95
CA LEU A 56 4.12 -2.82 13.65
C LEU A 56 3.12 -1.78 13.12
N LEU A 57 1.82 -2.09 13.18
CA LEU A 57 0.79 -1.16 12.71
C LEU A 57 0.80 0.11 13.57
N ARG A 58 0.79 -0.03 14.91
CA ARG A 58 0.89 1.09 15.86
C ARG A 58 2.10 1.99 15.57
N PHE A 59 3.29 1.41 15.42
CA PHE A 59 4.52 2.16 15.15
C PHE A 59 4.45 2.92 13.81
N LEU A 60 3.92 2.31 12.75
CA LEU A 60 3.80 2.98 11.44
C LEU A 60 2.71 4.06 11.44
N ASP A 61 1.59 3.85 12.13
CA ASP A 61 0.51 4.83 12.29
C ASP A 61 1.06 6.08 13.00
N GLU A 62 1.73 5.91 14.14
CA GLU A 62 2.37 7.00 14.91
C GLU A 62 3.46 7.74 14.11
N VAL A 63 4.31 7.03 13.38
CA VAL A 63 5.35 7.63 12.52
C VAL A 63 4.73 8.49 11.41
N VAL A 64 3.66 8.01 10.78
CA VAL A 64 3.02 8.73 9.67
C VAL A 64 2.16 9.90 10.19
N GLU A 65 1.46 9.78 11.32
CA GLU A 65 0.76 10.89 11.95
C GLU A 65 1.70 12.00 12.44
N GLN A 66 2.80 11.63 13.13
CA GLN A 66 3.75 12.61 13.64
C GLN A 66 4.48 13.33 12.50
N GLY A 67 4.96 12.59 11.50
CA GLY A 67 5.59 13.18 10.32
C GLY A 67 4.63 14.06 9.50
N LEU A 68 3.35 13.69 9.40
CA LEU A 68 2.33 14.53 8.78
C LEU A 68 2.14 15.85 9.55
N ARG A 69 2.10 15.80 10.88
CA ARG A 69 1.96 16.99 11.74
C ARG A 69 3.17 17.93 11.61
N GLU A 70 4.38 17.38 11.59
CA GLU A 70 5.61 18.17 11.41
C GLU A 70 5.65 18.79 10.01
N LEU A 71 5.37 18.01 8.96
CA LEU A 71 5.25 18.48 7.58
C LEU A 71 4.21 19.59 7.41
N GLN A 72 3.08 19.53 8.14
CA GLN A 72 2.06 20.58 8.14
C GLN A 72 2.50 21.85 8.89
N SER A 73 3.42 21.72 9.86
CA SER A 73 3.88 22.85 10.68
C SER A 73 4.99 23.68 10.03
N ASP A 74 5.93 23.04 9.32
CA ASP A 74 7.01 23.69 8.57
C ASP A 74 7.36 22.83 7.33
N PRO A 75 6.59 22.96 6.22
CA PRO A 75 6.78 22.12 5.04
C PRO A 75 8.16 22.29 4.41
N THR A 76 8.69 23.52 4.40
CA THR A 76 9.97 23.84 3.76
C THR A 76 11.12 23.13 4.46
N ARG A 77 11.18 23.22 5.79
CA ARG A 77 12.23 22.58 6.60
C ARG A 77 12.06 21.07 6.69
N PHE A 78 10.83 20.56 6.74
CA PHE A 78 10.59 19.12 6.80
C PHE A 78 11.06 18.41 5.52
N LEU A 79 10.82 19.01 4.36
CA LEU A 79 11.21 18.44 3.06
C LEU A 79 12.70 18.62 2.73
N GLU A 80 13.41 19.52 3.42
CA GLU A 80 14.85 19.75 3.23
C GLU A 80 15.67 18.48 3.49
N GLY A 81 16.58 18.13 2.55
CA GLY A 81 17.40 16.93 2.63
C GLY A 81 16.67 15.61 2.37
N THR A 82 15.38 15.65 2.02
CA THR A 82 14.62 14.45 1.59
C THR A 82 14.65 14.29 0.07
N SER A 83 14.28 13.10 -0.39
CA SER A 83 14.07 12.76 -1.80
C SER A 83 12.77 13.32 -2.38
N TYR A 84 12.01 14.15 -1.64
CA TYR A 84 10.69 14.68 -2.03
C TYR A 84 10.64 15.18 -3.48
N THR A 85 11.48 16.14 -3.85
CA THR A 85 11.48 16.76 -5.19
C THR A 85 11.79 15.74 -6.29
N ARG A 86 12.63 14.75 -5.99
CA ARG A 86 12.98 13.65 -6.91
C ARG A 86 11.83 12.67 -7.12
N VAL A 87 11.01 12.43 -6.08
CA VAL A 87 9.78 11.65 -6.19
C VAL A 87 8.73 12.43 -6.96
N LEU A 88 8.47 13.69 -6.57
CA LEU A 88 7.47 14.54 -7.19
C LEU A 88 7.71 14.71 -8.70
N ALA A 89 8.96 14.89 -9.12
CA ALA A 89 9.33 14.87 -10.53
C ALA A 89 9.03 13.50 -11.18
N ALA A 90 9.52 12.39 -10.59
CA ALA A 90 9.32 11.05 -11.15
C ALA A 90 7.85 10.60 -11.24
N ASP A 91 6.97 11.14 -10.39
CA ASP A 91 5.53 10.89 -10.41
C ASP A 91 4.77 11.91 -11.30
N THR A 92 5.44 12.96 -11.81
CA THR A 92 4.91 13.93 -12.80
C THR A 92 5.36 13.62 -14.23
N GLU A 93 6.54 13.03 -14.42
CA GLU A 93 7.05 12.63 -15.74
C GLU A 93 6.04 11.66 -16.42
N PRO A 94 5.42 12.03 -17.55
CA PRO A 94 4.53 11.11 -18.26
C PRO A 94 5.34 9.91 -18.75
N PRO A 95 4.76 8.69 -18.79
CA PRO A 95 5.46 7.52 -19.30
C PRO A 95 5.86 7.76 -20.75
N LEU A 96 7.17 7.99 -20.97
CA LEU A 96 7.74 8.24 -22.29
C LEU A 96 7.29 7.13 -23.24
N ALA A 97 6.54 7.51 -24.27
CA ALA A 97 5.95 6.58 -25.21
C ALA A 97 7.05 5.93 -26.06
N THR A 98 7.57 4.79 -25.59
CA THR A 98 8.36 3.86 -26.40
C THR A 98 7.44 3.26 -27.46
N GLY A 99 7.33 3.97 -28.58
CA GLY A 99 6.58 3.55 -29.75
C GLY A 99 7.25 2.37 -30.44
N ASP A 100 7.08 1.18 -29.88
CA ASP A 100 7.45 -0.07 -30.55
C ASP A 100 6.41 -0.39 -31.62
N ALA A 101 6.65 0.14 -32.83
CA ALA A 101 5.85 -0.14 -34.01
C ALA A 101 6.15 -1.55 -34.51
N GLY A 102 5.46 -2.54 -33.94
CA GLY A 102 5.71 -3.95 -34.23
C GLY A 102 5.45 -4.36 -35.68
N ASP A 103 6.21 -5.35 -36.16
CA ASP A 103 5.88 -6.08 -37.39
C ASP A 103 5.50 -7.55 -37.13
N SER A 104 4.56 -7.97 -37.96
CA SER A 104 3.92 -9.25 -38.15
C SER A 104 4.88 -10.41 -38.41
N SER A 105 4.67 -11.55 -37.75
CA SER A 105 4.71 -12.88 -38.39
C SER A 105 4.21 -13.99 -37.47
N GLY A 106 3.05 -14.58 -37.79
CA GLY A 106 2.47 -15.70 -37.02
C GLY A 106 2.39 -17.01 -37.82
N ARG A 107 1.95 -18.11 -37.17
CA ARG A 107 1.49 -19.35 -37.83
C ARG A 107 0.46 -20.09 -36.97
N LYS A 108 -0.34 -20.95 -37.62
CA LYS A 108 -1.58 -21.55 -37.10
C LYS A 108 -1.38 -22.94 -36.49
N ALA A 109 -2.25 -23.33 -35.56
CA ALA A 109 -2.61 -24.75 -35.30
C ALA A 109 -4.12 -24.91 -35.05
N LYS A 110 -4.71 -26.06 -35.41
CA LYS A 110 -6.16 -26.37 -35.28
C LYS A 110 -6.40 -27.75 -34.65
N LYS A 111 -7.25 -27.83 -33.61
CA LYS A 111 -8.13 -28.97 -33.19
C LYS A 111 -8.99 -28.44 -32.02
N LYS A 112 -10.32 -28.46 -31.97
CA LYS A 112 -11.45 -29.22 -32.57
C LYS A 112 -11.74 -30.58 -31.90
N VAL A 113 -13.04 -30.77 -31.57
CA VAL A 113 -13.74 -32.01 -31.12
C VAL A 113 -13.57 -32.32 -29.61
N LYS A 114 -14.55 -32.82 -28.84
CA LYS A 114 -16.04 -32.71 -28.80
C LYS A 114 -16.48 -33.46 -27.52
N GLY A 115 -17.46 -32.95 -26.76
CA GLY A 115 -18.07 -33.70 -25.65
C GLY A 115 -19.38 -33.08 -25.19
N THR A 116 -20.39 -33.91 -24.91
CA THR A 116 -21.72 -33.49 -24.45
C THR A 116 -22.13 -34.34 -23.24
N ASN A 117 -22.83 -33.76 -22.26
CA ASN A 117 -24.19 -34.19 -21.88
C ASN A 117 -24.72 -33.44 -20.64
N SER A 118 -26.05 -33.32 -20.62
CA SER A 118 -26.99 -33.08 -19.51
C SER A 118 -26.53 -33.51 -18.10
N SER A 119 -27.02 -32.91 -17.00
CA SER A 119 -28.46 -32.87 -16.67
C SER A 119 -28.88 -31.96 -15.48
N ALA A 120 -30.21 -31.87 -15.31
CA ALA A 120 -31.06 -31.54 -14.15
C ALA A 120 -30.46 -31.51 -12.71
N SER A 121 -31.07 -30.87 -11.68
CA SER A 121 -32.19 -29.91 -11.54
C SER A 121 -32.47 -29.68 -10.04
N ARG A 122 -32.95 -28.49 -9.61
CA ARG A 122 -34.09 -28.26 -8.66
C ARG A 122 -34.11 -26.85 -8.06
N ASN A 123 -35.31 -26.29 -7.92
CA ASN A 123 -35.60 -25.15 -7.03
C ASN A 123 -35.67 -25.62 -5.56
N THR A 124 -35.30 -24.74 -4.64
CA THR A 124 -36.10 -24.47 -3.42
C THR A 124 -35.98 -22.98 -3.06
N SER A 125 -37.10 -22.37 -2.68
CA SER A 125 -37.19 -20.95 -2.35
C SER A 125 -37.50 -20.75 -0.88
N LYS A 126 -36.93 -19.74 -0.21
CA LYS A 126 -37.63 -19.11 0.93
C LYS A 126 -37.23 -17.67 1.23
N LYS A 127 -38.27 -16.87 1.39
CA LYS A 127 -38.34 -15.63 2.19
C LYS A 127 -37.99 -15.90 3.67
N THR A 128 -37.64 -14.95 4.56
CA THR A 128 -37.20 -13.52 4.57
C THR A 128 -36.67 -13.26 6.02
N GLU A 129 -36.54 -12.10 6.69
CA GLU A 129 -36.90 -10.68 6.47
C GLU A 129 -36.11 -9.72 7.38
N GLY A 130 -36.18 -8.42 7.10
CA GLY A 130 -36.13 -7.36 8.14
C GLY A 130 -34.77 -7.02 8.79
N GLY A 131 -33.99 -6.14 8.17
CA GLY A 131 -32.76 -5.56 8.76
C GLY A 131 -32.46 -4.14 8.25
N LYS A 132 -33.26 -3.15 8.67
CA LYS A 132 -33.25 -1.78 8.10
C LYS A 132 -32.18 -0.89 8.74
N LEU A 133 -30.99 -0.80 8.14
CA LEU A 133 -30.05 0.31 8.38
C LEU A 133 -29.58 0.96 7.07
N SER A 134 -29.80 2.27 7.01
CA SER A 134 -29.19 3.29 6.14
C SER A 134 -28.27 2.83 5.00
N ALA A 135 -28.79 2.84 3.77
CA ALA A 135 -27.95 2.87 2.57
C ALA A 135 -27.31 4.24 2.40
N SER A 136 -26.02 4.36 2.72
CA SER A 136 -25.17 5.47 2.27
C SER A 136 -24.58 5.11 0.91
N SER A 137 -25.25 5.48 -0.18
CA SER A 137 -24.71 5.32 -1.53
C SER A 137 -23.53 6.29 -1.76
N PRO A 138 -22.30 5.81 -2.02
CA PRO A 138 -21.24 6.66 -2.53
C PRO A 138 -21.52 6.94 -4.01
N ASN A 139 -22.18 8.07 -4.29
CA ASN A 139 -22.37 8.54 -5.65
C ASN A 139 -21.20 9.42 -6.09
N ALA A 140 -20.87 9.35 -7.39
CA ALA A 140 -19.81 10.05 -8.09
C ALA A 140 -18.36 9.76 -7.65
N SER A 141 -17.53 9.42 -8.64
CA SER A 141 -16.08 9.30 -8.50
C SER A 141 -15.44 10.67 -8.28
N ASN A 142 -15.25 11.04 -7.02
CA ASN A 142 -14.27 12.05 -6.62
C ASN A 142 -13.11 11.31 -5.96
N GLU A 143 -11.87 11.56 -6.36
CA GLU A 143 -10.68 10.91 -5.78
C GLU A 143 -10.36 11.55 -4.42
N ALA A 144 -11.24 11.25 -3.46
CA ALA A 144 -11.19 11.76 -2.11
C ALA A 144 -10.08 11.05 -1.33
N PHE A 145 -8.96 11.75 -1.12
CA PHE A 145 -7.94 11.37 -0.15
C PHE A 145 -8.60 11.04 1.21
N PRO A 146 -8.10 10.01 1.92
CA PRO A 146 -8.68 9.60 3.20
C PRO A 146 -8.57 10.74 4.23
N GLY A 147 -9.62 10.96 5.02
CA GLY A 147 -9.69 12.10 5.96
C GLY A 147 -8.78 12.03 7.20
N ARG A 148 -7.97 10.97 7.33
CA ARG A 148 -6.97 10.74 8.38
C ARG A 148 -5.90 9.76 7.88
N VAL A 149 -4.85 9.59 8.67
CA VAL A 149 -3.95 8.43 8.55
C VAL A 149 -4.69 7.17 9.04
N GLU A 150 -4.45 6.03 8.41
CA GLU A 150 -4.84 4.71 8.95
C GLU A 150 -3.97 3.60 8.35
N VAL A 151 -3.27 2.85 9.20
CA VAL A 151 -2.32 1.80 8.77
C VAL A 151 -2.86 0.39 9.05
N THR A 152 -3.00 -0.43 8.00
CA THR A 152 -3.63 -1.77 8.05
C THR A 152 -2.78 -2.87 7.38
N LEU A 153 -2.82 -4.10 7.90
CA LEU A 153 -2.02 -5.22 7.35
C LEU A 153 -2.79 -5.96 6.25
N LEU A 154 -2.33 -5.90 4.99
CA LEU A 154 -2.93 -6.64 3.88
C LEU A 154 -2.35 -8.05 3.70
N ARG A 155 -1.03 -8.22 3.86
CA ARG A 155 -0.35 -9.50 3.62
C ARG A 155 0.81 -9.71 4.59
N GLY A 156 1.16 -10.98 4.84
CA GLY A 156 2.31 -11.37 5.66
C GLY A 156 2.01 -11.51 7.15
N GLY A 157 0.77 -11.83 7.55
CA GLY A 157 0.37 -12.01 8.96
C GLY A 157 1.30 -12.89 9.79
N THR A 158 1.83 -13.97 9.21
CA THR A 158 2.81 -14.89 9.83
C THR A 158 4.24 -14.75 9.29
N SER A 159 4.47 -13.89 8.30
CA SER A 159 5.78 -13.69 7.67
C SER A 159 6.52 -12.50 8.29
N ARG A 160 7.84 -12.41 8.07
CA ARG A 160 8.60 -11.18 8.32
C ARG A 160 8.41 -10.17 7.19
N GLU A 161 8.26 -10.66 5.96
CA GLU A 161 7.87 -9.84 4.80
C GLU A 161 6.37 -9.57 4.84
N LYS A 162 6.00 -8.29 4.78
CA LYS A 162 4.63 -7.82 4.97
C LYS A 162 4.28 -6.79 3.92
N THR A 163 3.01 -6.74 3.54
CA THR A 163 2.43 -5.63 2.76
C THR A 163 1.41 -4.94 3.64
N VAL A 164 1.67 -3.67 3.93
CA VAL A 164 0.85 -2.80 4.75
C VAL A 164 0.19 -1.77 3.84
N LEU A 165 -1.09 -1.50 4.03
CA LEU A 165 -1.79 -0.38 3.41
C LEU A 165 -1.79 0.79 4.39
N ALA A 166 -1.15 1.89 4.01
CA ALA A 166 -1.31 3.17 4.67
C ALA A 166 -2.32 4.01 3.88
N LEU A 167 -3.44 4.36 4.51
CA LEU A 167 -4.27 5.47 4.09
C LEU A 167 -3.59 6.76 4.56
N PHE A 168 -3.40 7.74 3.68
CA PHE A 168 -2.68 8.97 3.99
C PHE A 168 -3.29 10.18 3.28
N PRO A 169 -3.54 11.31 4.00
CA PRO A 169 -4.19 12.51 3.47
C PRO A 169 -3.24 13.40 2.64
N GLY A 170 -2.55 12.83 1.65
CA GLY A 170 -1.56 13.54 0.85
C GLY A 170 -0.91 12.71 -0.25
N ALA A 171 0.05 13.30 -0.95
CA ALA A 171 0.72 12.71 -2.11
C ALA A 171 1.89 11.79 -1.73
N ARG A 172 2.20 10.83 -2.62
CA ARG A 172 3.29 9.85 -2.45
C ARG A 172 4.64 10.44 -2.01
N ALA A 173 5.02 11.58 -2.60
CA ALA A 173 6.27 12.26 -2.27
C ALA A 173 6.32 12.70 -0.79
N GLN A 174 5.18 13.12 -0.21
CA GLN A 174 5.08 13.53 1.19
C GLN A 174 5.24 12.32 2.13
N LEU A 175 4.56 11.20 1.85
CA LEU A 175 4.70 9.98 2.63
C LEU A 175 6.13 9.40 2.56
N ILE A 176 6.79 9.48 1.40
CA ILE A 176 8.20 9.10 1.28
C ILE A 176 9.09 10.00 2.13
N ALA A 177 8.91 11.33 2.07
CA ALA A 177 9.69 12.25 2.89
C ALA A 177 9.54 11.98 4.39
N ILE A 178 8.32 11.64 4.85
CA ILE A 178 8.03 11.25 6.23
C ILE A 178 8.79 9.96 6.63
N LEU A 179 8.65 8.89 5.83
CA LEU A 179 9.32 7.62 6.12
C LEU A 179 10.86 7.73 6.01
N GLU A 180 11.36 8.57 5.11
CA GLU A 180 12.80 8.84 4.93
C GLU A 180 13.38 9.61 6.12
N LYS A 181 12.72 10.68 6.61
CA LYS A 181 13.09 11.39 7.85
C LYS A 181 13.06 10.46 9.07
N ALA A 182 11.97 9.71 9.26
CA ALA A 182 11.81 8.81 10.38
C ALA A 182 12.84 7.66 10.38
N SER A 183 13.37 7.28 9.21
CA SER A 183 14.45 6.29 9.08
C SER A 183 15.85 6.80 9.39
N GLN A 184 16.01 8.11 9.61
CA GLN A 184 17.28 8.78 9.95
C GLN A 184 17.34 9.20 11.44
N SER A 185 16.33 8.82 12.23
CA SER A 185 16.15 9.14 13.66
C SER A 185 16.58 8.00 14.58
#